data_AF-A0A973KNS7-F1
#
_entry.id   AF-A0A973KNS7-F1
#
_cell.length_a   1.000
_cell.length_b   1.000
_cell.length_c   1.000
_cell.angle_alpha   90.00
_cell.angle_beta   90.00
_cell.angle_gamma   90.00
#
_symmetry.space_group_name_H-M   'P 1'
#
loop_
_entity.id
_entity.type
_entity.pdbx_description
1 polymer ?
#
loop_
_entity_poly.entity_id
_entity_poly.type
_entity_poly.pdbx_seq_one_letter_code
_entity_poly.pdbx_strand_id
1 'polypeptide(L)'
;MAQHTDHTDPLAEASRLLTEVANDAEYVGEEDEEWADDARTAREAYTRALRMDPESLEAAAGLAVLAGAELRFHLVNHVDGAWWEEDSGPLTEIPAHDETGRRLVDEAIRAARHTLSLEPENNLAVYLEALAHECGGAHDEALAGYLRAVELDPWDHVAKDRAQALDDAYDPPRHEGPDPNPHSRHFWLLRDSVWTSNSGDEEVAYWRLGDPADVRDAIETVVANKARYNPDLPSVRDGGISLITYAPGRPPSTVDIYEALRPTPSGPPAVDWTAVALEEPPPGRCLPTGQPVRVGGRVHFDGEGERAEE
;
A
#
# COMPACT_ATOMS: atom_id res chain seq x y z
N MET A 1 -21.98 -28.31 -11.73
CA MET A 1 -20.63 -28.38 -11.16
C MET A 1 -19.92 -27.12 -11.57
N ALA A 2 -19.99 -26.07 -10.73
CA ALA A 2 -19.25 -24.84 -10.97
C ALA A 2 -17.78 -25.14 -10.71
N GLN A 3 -16.93 -24.91 -11.70
CA GLN A 3 -15.49 -24.95 -11.53
C GLN A 3 -15.13 -23.68 -10.77
N HIS A 4 -14.84 -23.81 -9.48
CA HIS A 4 -14.04 -22.83 -8.75
C HIS A 4 -12.63 -23.01 -9.29
N THR A 5 -12.27 -22.22 -10.30
CA THR A 5 -10.90 -22.06 -10.72
C THR A 5 -10.21 -21.24 -9.65
N ASP A 6 -9.20 -21.86 -9.03
CA ASP A 6 -8.31 -21.30 -8.02
C ASP A 6 -7.49 -20.17 -8.69
N HIS A 7 -8.08 -18.97 -8.76
CA HIS A 7 -7.48 -17.78 -9.37
C HIS A 7 -6.56 -17.02 -8.40
N THR A 8 -6.42 -17.53 -7.18
CA THR A 8 -5.74 -16.94 -6.02
C THR A 8 -4.22 -17.07 -6.10
N ASP A 9 -3.68 -18.15 -6.64
CA ASP A 9 -2.21 -18.37 -6.69
C ASP A 9 -1.48 -17.41 -7.65
N PRO A 10 -1.97 -17.17 -8.89
CA PRO A 10 -1.29 -16.25 -9.81
C PRO A 10 -1.33 -14.78 -9.38
N LEU A 11 -2.40 -14.35 -8.71
CA LEU A 11 -2.51 -12.97 -8.22
C LEU A 11 -1.73 -12.75 -6.91
N ALA A 12 -1.58 -13.78 -6.07
CA ALA A 12 -0.65 -13.74 -4.94
C ALA A 12 0.79 -13.53 -5.41
N GLU A 13 1.21 -14.30 -6.41
CA GLU A 13 2.55 -14.13 -7.00
C GLU A 13 2.72 -12.77 -7.66
N ALA A 14 1.74 -12.33 -8.46
CA ALA A 14 1.78 -11.01 -9.07
C ALA A 14 1.85 -9.88 -8.03
N SER A 15 1.13 -9.98 -6.92
CA SER A 15 1.20 -8.98 -5.85
C SER A 15 2.56 -8.95 -5.15
N ARG A 16 3.22 -10.10 -4.98
CA ARG A 16 4.57 -10.15 -4.42
C ARG A 16 5.58 -9.47 -5.34
N LEU A 17 5.54 -9.79 -6.64
CA LEU A 17 6.39 -9.12 -7.63
C LEU A 17 6.09 -7.63 -7.71
N LEU A 18 4.83 -7.24 -7.55
CA LEU A 18 4.44 -5.83 -7.56
C LEU A 18 4.99 -5.05 -6.37
N THR A 19 5.20 -5.69 -5.21
CA THR A 19 5.90 -5.07 -4.07
C THR A 19 7.29 -4.62 -4.48
N GLU A 20 8.09 -5.55 -5.01
CA GLU A 20 9.47 -5.28 -5.45
C GLU A 20 9.46 -4.22 -6.56
N VAL A 21 8.66 -4.44 -7.61
CA VAL A 21 8.59 -3.53 -8.77
C VAL A 21 8.20 -2.12 -8.36
N ALA A 22 7.23 -1.96 -7.45
CA ALA A 22 6.76 -0.65 -7.04
C ALA A 22 7.73 0.07 -6.10
N ASN A 23 8.38 -0.65 -5.17
CA ASN A 23 9.34 -0.10 -4.22
C ASN A 23 10.67 0.25 -4.90
N ASP A 24 11.13 -0.58 -5.84
CA ASP A 24 12.45 -0.46 -6.44
C ASP A 24 12.50 0.48 -7.64
N ALA A 25 11.35 0.94 -8.15
CA ALA A 25 11.25 1.73 -9.37
C ALA A 25 12.17 2.97 -9.41
N GLU A 26 12.56 3.49 -8.26
CA GLU A 26 13.43 4.68 -8.09
C GLU A 26 14.92 4.33 -7.96
N TYR A 27 15.22 3.07 -7.67
CA TYR A 27 16.55 2.60 -7.30
C TYR A 27 17.17 1.71 -8.38
N VAL A 28 16.36 1.12 -9.25
CA VAL A 28 16.82 0.25 -10.35
C VAL A 28 17.17 1.02 -11.62
N GLY A 29 18.22 0.54 -12.29
CA GLY A 29 18.71 1.11 -13.55
C GLY A 29 18.01 0.52 -14.79
N GLU A 30 18.14 1.19 -15.93
CA GLU A 30 17.57 0.74 -17.22
C GLU A 30 17.99 -0.67 -17.66
N GLU A 31 19.14 -1.15 -17.19
CA GLU A 31 19.71 -2.46 -17.50
C GLU A 31 19.25 -3.58 -16.55
N ASP A 32 18.38 -3.27 -15.59
CA ASP A 32 17.88 -4.25 -14.62
C ASP A 32 16.88 -5.23 -15.27
N GLU A 33 17.41 -6.36 -15.74
CA GLU A 33 16.62 -7.41 -16.38
C GLU A 33 15.65 -8.09 -15.41
N GLU A 34 15.96 -8.15 -14.11
CA GLU A 34 15.13 -8.79 -13.09
C GLU A 34 13.87 -7.95 -12.84
N TRP A 35 14.04 -6.65 -12.58
CA TRP A 35 12.92 -5.72 -12.44
C TRP A 35 12.02 -5.72 -13.69
N ALA A 36 12.61 -5.72 -14.89
CA ALA A 36 11.86 -5.75 -16.15
C ALA A 36 11.12 -7.08 -16.39
N ASP A 37 11.67 -8.21 -15.93
CA ASP A 37 11.02 -9.53 -15.97
C ASP A 37 9.87 -9.61 -14.97
N ASP A 38 10.05 -9.08 -13.77
CA ASP A 38 9.04 -9.05 -12.71
C ASP A 38 7.87 -8.15 -13.06
N ALA A 39 8.13 -6.93 -13.55
CA ALA A 39 7.11 -6.01 -14.04
C ALA A 39 6.27 -6.64 -15.16
N ARG A 40 6.92 -7.35 -16.09
CA ARG A 40 6.23 -8.07 -17.18
C ARG A 40 5.39 -9.23 -16.65
N THR A 41 5.91 -10.00 -15.71
CA THR A 41 5.21 -11.14 -15.12
C THR A 41 3.96 -10.68 -14.36
N ALA A 42 4.09 -9.63 -13.54
CA ALA A 42 2.97 -8.99 -12.86
C ALA A 42 1.92 -8.47 -13.86
N ARG A 43 2.36 -7.78 -14.93
CA ARG A 43 1.49 -7.29 -16.01
C ARG A 43 0.68 -8.39 -16.64
N GLU A 44 1.33 -9.50 -17.00
CA GLU A 44 0.70 -10.64 -17.65
C GLU A 44 -0.35 -11.29 -16.75
N ALA A 45 -0.04 -11.47 -15.47
CA ALA A 45 -0.94 -12.05 -14.49
C ALA A 45 -2.20 -11.19 -14.28
N TYR A 46 -2.04 -9.88 -14.01
CA TYR A 46 -3.18 -8.99 -13.81
C TYR A 46 -3.99 -8.79 -15.11
N THR A 47 -3.33 -8.65 -16.26
CA THR A 47 -4.03 -8.56 -17.55
C THR A 47 -4.82 -9.84 -17.83
N ARG A 48 -4.27 -11.01 -17.49
CA ARG A 48 -4.98 -12.28 -17.63
C ARG A 48 -6.18 -12.36 -16.68
N ALA A 49 -6.04 -11.93 -15.44
CA ALA A 49 -7.16 -11.86 -14.50
C ALA A 49 -8.28 -10.96 -15.03
N LEU A 50 -7.94 -9.78 -15.56
CA LEU A 50 -8.91 -8.85 -16.13
C LEU A 50 -9.61 -9.38 -17.40
N ARG A 51 -8.93 -10.23 -18.19
CA ARG A 51 -9.58 -10.93 -19.32
C ARG A 51 -10.60 -11.97 -18.87
N MET A 52 -10.37 -12.60 -17.71
CA MET A 52 -11.27 -13.60 -17.14
C MET A 52 -12.44 -12.94 -16.42
N ASP A 53 -12.17 -11.84 -15.73
CA ASP A 53 -13.14 -11.02 -15.03
C ASP A 53 -12.86 -9.52 -15.30
N PRO A 54 -13.57 -8.90 -16.26
CA PRO A 54 -13.39 -7.48 -16.56
C PRO A 54 -13.75 -6.52 -15.43
N GLU A 55 -14.48 -6.99 -14.41
CA GLU A 55 -14.86 -6.20 -13.24
C GLU A 55 -13.96 -6.48 -12.02
N SER A 56 -12.86 -7.22 -12.21
CA SER A 56 -11.88 -7.48 -11.15
C SER A 56 -11.17 -6.19 -10.73
N LEU A 57 -11.60 -5.66 -9.57
CA LEU A 57 -11.00 -4.50 -8.93
C LEU A 57 -9.54 -4.77 -8.54
N GLU A 58 -9.24 -6.02 -8.18
CA GLU A 58 -7.92 -6.51 -7.80
C GLU A 58 -6.94 -6.35 -8.96
N ALA A 59 -7.35 -6.82 -10.15
CA ALA A 59 -6.56 -6.71 -11.36
C ALA A 59 -6.45 -5.28 -11.89
N ALA A 60 -7.53 -4.50 -11.81
CA ALA A 60 -7.51 -3.10 -12.19
C ALA A 60 -6.56 -2.29 -11.29
N ALA A 61 -6.63 -2.47 -9.97
CA ALA A 61 -5.77 -1.79 -9.00
C ALA A 61 -4.30 -2.21 -9.15
N GLY A 62 -4.02 -3.51 -9.34
CA GLY A 62 -2.66 -4.00 -9.59
C GLY A 62 -2.04 -3.40 -10.86
N LEU A 63 -2.81 -3.32 -11.96
CA LEU A 63 -2.34 -2.67 -13.20
C LEU A 63 -2.15 -1.16 -13.04
N ALA A 64 -2.97 -0.49 -12.23
CA ALA A 64 -2.80 0.94 -11.95
C ALA A 64 -1.50 1.21 -11.19
N VAL A 65 -1.21 0.41 -10.15
CA VAL A 65 0.06 0.50 -9.41
C VAL A 65 1.25 0.21 -10.33
N LEU A 66 1.17 -0.84 -11.15
CA LEU A 66 2.24 -1.19 -12.09
C LEU A 66 2.50 -0.08 -13.11
N ALA A 67 1.44 0.52 -13.66
CA ALA A 67 1.59 1.64 -14.59
C ALA A 67 2.21 2.88 -13.92
N GLY A 68 1.90 3.12 -12.64
CA GLY A 68 2.58 4.13 -11.83
C GLY A 68 4.06 3.81 -11.62
N ALA A 69 4.39 2.56 -11.27
CA ALA A 69 5.77 2.12 -11.09
C ALA A 69 6.61 2.26 -12.37
N GLU A 70 6.07 1.86 -13.53
CA GLU A 70 6.75 2.03 -14.83
C GLU A 70 6.92 3.50 -15.23
N LEU A 71 5.96 4.36 -14.88
CA LEU A 71 6.11 5.81 -15.09
C LEU A 71 7.24 6.38 -14.24
N ARG A 72 7.33 5.99 -12.96
CA ARG A 72 8.43 6.38 -12.06
C ARG A 72 9.78 5.87 -12.52
N PHE A 73 9.85 4.60 -12.90
CA PHE A 73 11.05 4.00 -13.48
C PHE A 73 11.54 4.78 -14.70
N HIS A 74 10.63 5.15 -15.62
CA HIS A 74 10.97 5.94 -16.80
C HIS A 74 11.44 7.35 -16.42
N LEU A 75 10.80 8.00 -15.45
CA LEU A 75 11.24 9.30 -14.94
C LEU A 75 12.69 9.22 -14.47
N VAL A 76 13.01 8.28 -13.58
CA VAL A 76 14.35 8.12 -13.01
C VAL A 76 15.38 7.82 -14.09
N ASN A 77 15.09 6.87 -14.98
CA ASN A 77 16.10 6.38 -15.91
C ASN A 77 16.27 7.21 -17.19
N HIS A 78 15.26 7.99 -17.58
CA HIS A 78 15.24 8.63 -18.90
C HIS A 78 14.96 10.13 -18.88
N VAL A 79 14.50 10.68 -17.75
CA VAL A 79 14.12 12.10 -17.65
C VAL A 79 14.95 12.81 -16.58
N ASP A 80 14.97 12.26 -15.38
CA ASP A 80 15.56 12.85 -14.18
C ASP A 80 16.15 11.78 -13.26
N GLY A 81 17.43 11.49 -13.43
CA GLY A 81 18.17 10.51 -12.62
C GLY A 81 18.41 10.91 -11.17
N ALA A 82 17.85 12.04 -10.71
CA ALA A 82 17.84 12.46 -9.31
C ALA A 82 16.41 12.51 -8.74
N TRP A 83 15.45 11.86 -9.39
CA TRP A 83 14.08 11.77 -8.91
C TRP A 83 14.01 10.95 -7.63
N TRP A 84 13.44 11.54 -6.58
CA TRP A 84 13.17 10.90 -5.29
C TRP A 84 11.77 11.29 -4.84
N GLU A 85 10.89 10.34 -4.52
CA GLU A 85 9.54 10.68 -4.02
C GLU A 85 9.59 11.54 -2.75
N GLU A 86 10.65 11.43 -1.94
CA GLU A 86 10.86 12.24 -0.73
C GLU A 86 11.19 13.72 -0.99
N ASP A 87 11.50 14.11 -2.23
CA ASP A 87 11.64 15.53 -2.53
C ASP A 87 10.27 16.21 -2.48
N SER A 88 10.14 17.17 -1.56
CA SER A 88 8.91 17.94 -1.35
C SER A 88 8.63 18.94 -2.48
N GLY A 89 9.47 18.97 -3.52
CA GLY A 89 9.25 19.75 -4.74
C GLY A 89 8.21 19.14 -5.69
N PRO A 90 7.75 19.93 -6.68
CA PRO A 90 6.94 19.42 -7.78
C PRO A 90 7.67 18.30 -8.54
N LEU A 91 6.92 17.32 -9.00
CA LEU A 91 7.47 16.24 -9.83
C LEU A 91 7.99 16.78 -11.17
N THR A 92 9.06 16.15 -11.68
CA THR A 92 9.59 16.47 -13.00
C THR A 92 8.56 16.13 -14.08
N GLU A 93 8.18 17.13 -14.86
CA GLU A 93 7.28 16.96 -16.01
C GLU A 93 7.96 16.15 -17.13
N ILE A 94 7.25 15.16 -17.67
CA ILE A 94 7.70 14.42 -18.85
C ILE A 94 7.77 15.37 -20.05
N PRO A 95 8.95 15.54 -20.68
CA PRO A 95 9.11 16.44 -21.80
C PRO A 95 8.19 16.11 -22.97
N ALA A 96 7.66 17.13 -23.65
CA ALA A 96 6.73 16.94 -24.77
C ALA A 96 7.29 16.12 -25.95
N HIS A 97 8.62 15.98 -26.04
CA HIS A 97 9.31 15.20 -27.08
C HIS A 97 9.62 13.75 -26.66
N ASP A 98 9.35 13.40 -25.40
CA ASP A 98 9.51 12.06 -24.87
C ASP A 98 8.24 11.24 -25.11
N GLU A 99 8.14 10.65 -26.30
CA GLU A 99 6.97 9.87 -26.71
C GLU A 99 6.71 8.67 -25.79
N THR A 100 7.75 8.07 -25.22
CA THR A 100 7.63 6.93 -24.30
C THR A 100 7.04 7.37 -22.98
N GLY A 101 7.59 8.41 -22.35
CA GLY A 101 7.07 8.95 -21.10
C GLY A 101 5.63 9.44 -21.26
N ARG A 102 5.30 10.12 -22.37
CA ARG A 102 3.92 10.58 -22.64
C ARG A 102 2.95 9.42 -22.78
N ARG A 103 3.36 8.30 -23.40
CA ARG A 103 2.55 7.08 -23.47
C ARG A 103 2.33 6.46 -22.09
N LEU A 104 3.36 6.46 -21.23
CA LEU A 104 3.28 5.93 -19.87
C LEU A 104 2.36 6.78 -18.98
N VAL A 105 2.42 8.11 -19.09
CA VAL A 105 1.46 9.02 -18.46
C VAL A 105 0.02 8.67 -18.87
N ASP A 106 -0.24 8.54 -20.17
CA ASP A 106 -1.58 8.19 -20.65
C ASP A 106 -2.01 6.79 -20.19
N GLU A 107 -1.07 5.85 -20.04
CA GLU A 107 -1.33 4.50 -19.55
C GLU A 107 -1.68 4.47 -18.07
N ALA A 108 -0.92 5.17 -17.23
CA ALA A 108 -1.18 5.32 -15.80
C ALA A 108 -2.56 5.98 -15.55
N ILE A 109 -2.88 7.07 -16.27
CA ILE A 109 -4.20 7.71 -16.20
C ILE A 109 -5.31 6.73 -16.60
N ARG A 110 -5.15 5.98 -17.71
CA ARG A 110 -6.16 5.01 -18.14
C ARG A 110 -6.35 3.88 -17.14
N ALA A 111 -5.28 3.35 -16.57
CA ALA A 111 -5.33 2.28 -15.60
C ALA A 111 -6.00 2.74 -14.29
N ALA A 112 -5.61 3.91 -13.77
CA ALA A 112 -6.24 4.52 -12.61
C ALA A 112 -7.74 4.79 -12.84
N ARG A 113 -8.12 5.38 -13.98
CA ARG A 113 -9.52 5.59 -14.35
C ARG A 113 -10.32 4.31 -14.49
N HIS A 114 -9.69 3.22 -14.90
CA HIS A 114 -10.36 1.92 -14.94
C HIS A 114 -10.72 1.45 -13.52
N THR A 115 -9.78 1.53 -12.58
CA THR A 115 -10.04 1.26 -11.15
C THR A 115 -11.14 2.17 -10.61
N LEU A 116 -11.11 3.47 -10.90
CA LEU A 116 -12.14 4.42 -10.47
C LEU A 116 -13.51 4.17 -11.10
N SER A 117 -13.57 3.55 -12.29
CA SER A 117 -14.84 3.16 -12.89
C SER A 117 -15.51 1.98 -12.16
N LEU A 118 -14.71 1.13 -11.51
CA LEU A 118 -15.16 0.01 -10.67
C LEU A 118 -15.43 0.47 -9.24
N GLU A 119 -14.58 1.35 -8.71
CA GLU A 119 -14.66 1.90 -7.35
C GLU A 119 -14.32 3.40 -7.34
N PRO A 120 -15.34 4.29 -7.43
CA PRO A 120 -15.11 5.74 -7.55
C PRO A 120 -14.42 6.43 -6.36
N GLU A 121 -14.42 5.79 -5.20
CA GLU A 121 -13.79 6.31 -3.97
C GLU A 121 -12.48 5.57 -3.62
N ASN A 122 -11.90 4.86 -4.59
CA ASN A 122 -10.61 4.18 -4.40
C ASN A 122 -9.48 5.20 -4.25
N ASN A 123 -9.03 5.45 -3.03
CA ASN A 123 -8.00 6.44 -2.70
C ASN A 123 -6.66 6.18 -3.42
N LEU A 124 -6.28 4.90 -3.60
CA LEU A 124 -5.10 4.50 -4.35
C LEU A 124 -5.17 4.98 -5.81
N ALA A 125 -6.27 4.75 -6.50
CA ALA A 125 -6.44 5.13 -7.89
C ALA A 125 -6.59 6.64 -8.07
N VAL A 126 -7.25 7.34 -7.14
CA VAL A 126 -7.29 8.82 -7.13
C VAL A 126 -5.87 9.39 -7.05
N TYR A 127 -5.05 8.87 -6.12
CA TYR A 127 -3.65 9.30 -5.99
C TYR A 127 -2.83 9.02 -7.26
N LEU A 128 -2.94 7.82 -7.83
CA LEU A 128 -2.19 7.45 -9.03
C LEU A 128 -2.60 8.25 -10.26
N GLU A 129 -3.89 8.61 -10.41
CA GLU A 129 -4.34 9.50 -11.48
C GLU A 129 -3.74 10.90 -11.30
N ALA A 130 -3.72 11.43 -10.07
CA ALA A 130 -3.13 12.72 -9.75
C ALA A 130 -1.63 12.77 -10.05
N LEU A 131 -0.89 11.74 -9.62
CA LEU A 131 0.54 11.57 -9.90
C LEU A 131 0.83 11.55 -11.40
N ALA A 132 0.05 10.79 -12.17
CA ALA A 132 0.23 10.75 -13.61
C ALA A 132 -0.11 12.10 -14.29
N HIS A 133 -1.11 12.84 -13.78
CA HIS A 133 -1.40 14.19 -14.24
C HIS A 133 -0.25 15.16 -13.97
N GLU A 134 0.36 15.10 -12.79
CA GLU A 134 1.50 15.95 -12.43
C GLU A 134 2.71 15.69 -13.34
N CYS A 135 3.11 14.42 -13.49
CA CYS A 135 4.16 14.03 -14.44
C CYS A 135 3.80 14.42 -15.88
N GLY A 136 2.51 14.53 -16.19
CA GLY A 136 1.99 14.97 -17.47
C GLY A 136 1.97 16.49 -17.68
N GLY A 137 2.33 17.30 -16.68
CA GLY A 137 2.26 18.78 -16.68
C GLY A 137 0.85 19.35 -16.50
N ALA A 138 -0.12 18.50 -16.12
CA ALA A 138 -1.52 18.88 -15.89
C ALA A 138 -1.73 19.21 -14.40
N HIS A 139 -1.13 20.30 -13.93
CA HIS A 139 -1.03 20.64 -12.50
C HIS A 139 -2.38 20.94 -11.83
N ASP A 140 -3.33 21.55 -12.55
CA ASP A 140 -4.67 21.84 -12.01
C ASP A 140 -5.43 20.53 -11.73
N GLU A 141 -5.37 19.57 -12.66
CA GLU A 141 -5.94 18.24 -12.48
C GLU A 141 -5.23 17.43 -11.39
N ALA A 142 -3.90 17.51 -11.32
CA ALA A 142 -3.11 16.85 -10.29
C ALA A 142 -3.46 17.37 -8.89
N LEU A 143 -3.48 18.70 -8.70
CA LEU A 143 -3.85 19.32 -7.42
C LEU A 143 -5.26 18.91 -7.00
N ALA A 144 -6.23 18.96 -7.91
CA ALA A 144 -7.60 18.51 -7.61
C ALA A 144 -7.64 17.03 -7.18
N GLY A 145 -6.86 16.17 -7.83
CA GLY A 145 -6.72 14.76 -7.49
C GLY A 145 -6.08 14.53 -6.13
N TYR A 146 -4.98 15.21 -5.81
CA TYR A 146 -4.33 15.11 -4.49
C TYR A 146 -5.22 15.61 -3.36
N LEU A 147 -5.91 16.74 -3.55
CA LEU A 147 -6.90 17.22 -2.58
C LEU A 147 -8.01 16.18 -2.36
N ARG A 148 -8.47 15.51 -3.43
CA ARG A 148 -9.44 14.42 -3.32
C ARG A 148 -8.88 13.19 -2.59
N ALA A 149 -7.61 12.85 -2.78
CA ALA A 149 -6.96 11.78 -2.03
C ALA A 149 -6.92 12.11 -0.53
N VAL A 150 -6.60 13.35 -0.16
CA VAL A 150 -6.61 13.84 1.24
C VAL A 150 -8.01 13.86 1.84
N GLU A 151 -9.05 14.14 1.05
CA GLU A 151 -10.44 14.03 1.52
C GLU A 151 -10.83 12.58 1.86
N LEU A 152 -10.33 11.61 1.09
CA LEU A 152 -10.61 10.18 1.28
C LEU A 152 -9.79 9.59 2.43
N ASP A 153 -8.51 9.96 2.50
CA ASP A 153 -7.58 9.59 3.57
C ASP A 153 -6.84 10.85 4.08
N PRO A 154 -7.34 11.51 5.13
CA PRO A 154 -6.72 12.67 5.74
C PRO A 154 -5.35 12.37 6.37
N TRP A 155 -4.90 11.12 6.41
CA TRP A 155 -3.59 10.72 6.91
C TRP A 155 -2.59 10.44 5.78
N ASP A 156 -3.00 10.60 4.52
CA ASP A 156 -2.12 10.51 3.36
C ASP A 156 -1.15 11.70 3.32
N HIS A 157 0.01 11.52 3.96
CA HIS A 157 1.06 12.55 4.04
C HIS A 157 1.64 12.87 2.65
N VAL A 158 1.86 11.85 1.82
CA VAL A 158 2.39 12.05 0.46
C VAL A 158 1.45 12.89 -0.40
N ALA A 159 0.13 12.64 -0.36
CA ALA A 159 -0.83 13.45 -1.10
C ALA A 159 -0.89 14.90 -0.59
N LYS A 160 -0.74 15.12 0.72
CA LYS A 160 -0.64 16.48 1.29
C LYS A 160 0.60 17.21 0.80
N ASP A 161 1.75 16.55 0.83
CA ASP A 161 3.02 17.14 0.40
C ASP A 161 2.99 17.47 -1.09
N ARG A 162 2.43 16.58 -1.92
CA ARG A 162 2.23 16.83 -3.35
C ARG A 162 1.26 17.99 -3.62
N ALA A 163 0.15 18.08 -2.87
CA ALA A 163 -0.76 19.22 -2.98
C ALA A 163 -0.08 20.53 -2.56
N GLN A 164 0.72 20.52 -1.51
CA GLN A 164 1.49 21.67 -1.04
C GLN A 164 2.54 22.12 -2.05
N ALA A 165 3.21 21.18 -2.71
CA ALA A 165 4.21 21.47 -3.74
C ALA A 165 3.60 22.17 -4.96
N LEU A 166 2.33 21.87 -5.29
CA LEU A 166 1.60 22.49 -6.40
C LEU A 166 0.89 23.79 -6.01
N ASP A 167 0.52 23.94 -4.74
CA ASP A 167 -0.11 25.14 -4.18
C ASP A 167 0.49 25.50 -2.82
N ASP A 168 1.48 26.41 -2.81
CA ASP A 168 2.11 26.93 -1.59
C ASP A 168 1.11 27.56 -0.60
N ALA A 169 -0.08 27.96 -1.06
CA ALA A 169 -1.13 28.53 -0.20
C ALA A 169 -2.07 27.47 0.38
N TYR A 170 -1.98 26.23 -0.06
CA TYR A 170 -2.66 25.11 0.57
C TYR A 170 -2.19 24.99 2.03
N ASP A 171 -3.14 24.74 2.93
CA ASP A 171 -2.89 24.44 4.34
C ASP A 171 -3.84 23.28 4.69
N PRO A 172 -3.35 22.03 4.74
CA PRO A 172 -4.20 20.87 4.93
C PRO A 172 -4.91 20.98 6.29
N PRO A 173 -6.26 20.88 6.31
CA PRO A 173 -6.98 20.96 7.56
C PRO A 173 -6.54 19.84 8.50
N ARG A 174 -6.36 20.16 9.78
CA ARG A 174 -6.17 19.14 10.81
C ARG A 174 -7.47 18.35 10.93
N HIS A 175 -7.40 17.05 10.65
CA HIS A 175 -8.54 16.16 10.84
C HIS A 175 -8.79 15.97 12.33
N GLU A 176 -9.91 16.50 12.81
CA GLU A 176 -10.40 16.34 14.19
C GLU A 176 -11.64 15.46 14.16
N GLY A 177 -11.45 14.15 13.97
CA GLY A 177 -12.54 13.19 13.87
C GLY A 177 -12.03 11.76 14.00
N PRO A 178 -12.94 10.77 14.08
CA PRO A 178 -12.50 9.39 13.92
C PRO A 178 -11.87 9.22 12.53
N ASP A 179 -10.89 8.34 12.45
CA ASP A 179 -10.21 8.06 11.18
C ASP A 179 -11.25 7.62 10.14
N PRO A 180 -11.31 8.25 8.97
CA PRO A 180 -12.19 7.78 7.92
C PRO A 180 -11.67 6.44 7.40
N ASN A 181 -12.59 5.63 6.88
CA ASN A 181 -12.25 4.39 6.20
C ASN A 181 -12.68 4.53 4.73
N PRO A 182 -11.75 4.80 3.80
CA PRO A 182 -12.07 4.91 2.38
C PRO A 182 -12.29 3.53 1.72
N HIS A 183 -12.04 2.43 2.44
CA HIS A 183 -12.02 1.11 1.85
C HIS A 183 -13.37 0.39 1.89
N SER A 184 -13.75 -0.17 0.74
CA SER A 184 -14.99 -0.95 0.57
C SER A 184 -14.87 -2.41 1.01
N ARG A 185 -13.63 -2.87 1.26
CA ARG A 185 -13.29 -4.25 1.64
C ARG A 185 -12.82 -4.32 3.10
N HIS A 186 -13.06 -5.45 3.72
CA HIS A 186 -12.58 -5.75 5.07
C HIS A 186 -11.16 -6.31 5.01
N PHE A 187 -10.23 -5.72 5.76
CA PHE A 187 -8.86 -6.22 5.87
C PHE A 187 -8.18 -5.76 7.15
N TRP A 188 -6.99 -6.27 7.39
CA TRP A 188 -6.15 -5.90 8.50
C TRP A 188 -4.80 -5.40 8.02
N LEU A 189 -4.27 -4.40 8.72
CA LEU A 189 -2.85 -4.06 8.70
C LEU A 189 -2.26 -4.41 10.06
N LEU A 190 -1.33 -5.36 10.09
CA LEU A 190 -0.47 -5.56 11.24
C LEU A 190 0.72 -4.59 11.08
N ARG A 191 0.92 -3.69 12.03
CA ARG A 191 2.10 -2.83 12.14
C ARG A 191 3.03 -3.41 13.19
N ASP A 192 4.28 -3.68 12.81
CA ASP A 192 5.35 -4.03 13.74
C ASP A 192 6.46 -2.98 13.67
N SER A 193 6.69 -2.27 14.78
CA SER A 193 7.79 -1.32 14.89
C SER A 193 8.86 -1.77 15.87
N VAL A 194 10.10 -1.38 15.63
CA VAL A 194 11.27 -1.60 16.49
C VAL A 194 11.98 -0.26 16.63
N TRP A 195 12.49 0.05 17.82
CA TRP A 195 13.21 1.31 18.03
C TRP A 195 14.62 1.21 17.45
N THR A 196 14.98 2.14 16.56
CA THR A 196 16.33 2.22 15.98
C THR A 196 17.20 3.25 16.68
N SER A 197 16.58 4.19 17.39
CA SER A 197 17.29 5.25 18.11
C SER A 197 16.62 5.63 19.44
N ASN A 198 17.36 6.37 20.27
CA ASN A 198 16.79 6.99 21.47
C ASN A 198 16.01 8.28 21.17
N SER A 199 15.99 8.76 19.90
CA SER A 199 15.21 9.93 19.46
C SER A 199 13.74 9.59 19.22
N GLY A 200 13.40 8.31 19.15
CA GLY A 200 12.04 7.83 18.83
C GLY A 200 11.87 7.40 17.38
N ASP A 201 12.97 7.31 16.62
CA ASP A 201 12.94 6.78 15.26
C ASP A 201 12.64 5.27 15.31
N GLU A 202 11.71 4.81 14.47
CA GLU A 202 11.30 3.41 14.43
C GLU A 202 11.55 2.79 13.05
N GLU A 203 11.96 1.53 13.02
CA GLU A 203 11.87 0.70 11.82
C GLU A 203 10.53 -0.04 11.85
N VAL A 204 9.74 0.11 10.80
CA VAL A 204 8.36 -0.36 10.75
C VAL A 204 8.14 -1.29 9.56
N ALA A 205 7.56 -2.45 9.83
CA ALA A 205 7.02 -3.34 8.81
C ALA A 205 5.49 -3.39 8.93
N TYR A 206 4.83 -3.60 7.79
CA TYR A 206 3.39 -3.79 7.72
C TYR A 206 3.07 -5.13 7.09
N TRP A 207 2.02 -5.80 7.57
CA TRP A 207 1.41 -6.92 6.87
C TRP A 207 -0.01 -6.56 6.47
N ARG A 208 -0.31 -6.60 5.16
CA ARG A 208 -1.70 -6.46 4.69
C ARG A 208 -2.31 -7.85 4.50
N LEU A 209 -3.39 -8.06 5.23
CA LEU A 209 -3.95 -9.38 5.50
C LEU A 209 -5.45 -9.37 5.18
N GLY A 210 -5.91 -10.37 4.43
CA GLY A 210 -7.30 -10.53 4.01
C GLY A 210 -8.08 -11.60 4.76
N ASP A 211 -7.38 -12.49 5.49
CA ASP A 211 -7.97 -13.64 6.18
C ASP A 211 -7.59 -13.64 7.68
N PRO A 212 -8.54 -13.91 8.61
CA PRO A 212 -8.25 -14.03 10.04
C PRO A 212 -7.21 -15.08 10.41
N ALA A 213 -7.04 -16.16 9.63
CA ALA A 213 -6.00 -17.15 9.84
C ALA A 213 -4.61 -16.55 9.58
N ASP A 214 -4.45 -15.82 8.47
CA ASP A 214 -3.20 -15.12 8.15
C ASP A 214 -2.87 -14.06 9.21
N VAL A 215 -3.88 -13.39 9.78
CA VAL A 215 -3.69 -12.48 10.92
C VAL A 215 -3.11 -13.18 12.14
N ARG A 216 -3.60 -14.38 12.46
CA ARG A 216 -3.08 -15.17 13.58
C ARG A 216 -1.63 -15.55 13.35
N ASP A 217 -1.35 -16.11 12.17
CA ASP A 217 -0.02 -16.57 11.80
C ASP A 217 1.00 -15.43 11.77
N ALA A 218 0.62 -14.26 11.24
CA ALA A 218 1.48 -13.08 11.19
C ALA A 218 1.78 -12.55 12.60
N ILE A 219 0.76 -12.41 13.47
CA ILE A 219 0.96 -11.95 14.85
C ILE A 219 1.86 -12.93 15.62
N GLU A 220 1.61 -14.23 15.53
CA GLU A 220 2.42 -15.25 16.22
C GLU A 220 3.87 -15.23 15.71
N THR A 221 4.07 -15.03 14.42
CA THR A 221 5.41 -14.90 13.81
C THR A 221 6.15 -13.65 14.32
N VAL A 222 5.50 -12.48 14.33
CA VAL A 222 6.08 -11.23 14.84
C VAL A 222 6.43 -11.36 16.33
N VAL A 223 5.52 -11.88 17.15
CA VAL A 223 5.75 -12.09 18.59
C VAL A 223 6.89 -13.06 18.84
N ALA A 224 6.94 -14.18 18.11
CA ALA A 224 8.03 -15.14 18.22
C ALA A 224 9.37 -14.53 17.81
N ASN A 225 9.40 -13.71 16.75
CA ASN A 225 10.60 -13.02 16.30
C ASN A 225 11.10 -12.02 17.35
N LYS A 226 10.23 -11.15 17.89
CA LYS A 226 10.63 -10.21 18.96
C LYS A 226 11.13 -10.94 20.21
N ALA A 227 10.46 -12.01 20.63
CA ALA A 227 10.86 -12.78 21.81
C ALA A 227 12.24 -13.46 21.66
N ARG A 228 12.73 -13.69 20.43
CA ARG A 228 14.10 -14.19 20.21
C ARG A 228 15.17 -13.18 20.62
N TYR A 229 14.88 -11.88 20.46
CA TYR A 229 15.81 -10.79 20.73
C TYR A 229 15.52 -10.05 22.04
N ASN A 230 14.32 -10.22 22.60
CA ASN A 230 13.88 -9.63 23.86
C ASN A 230 13.28 -10.72 24.78
N PRO A 231 14.09 -11.30 25.70
CA PRO A 231 13.63 -12.35 26.61
C PRO A 231 12.67 -11.84 27.69
N ASP A 232 12.55 -10.52 27.88
CA ASP A 232 11.70 -9.89 28.89
C ASP A 232 10.30 -9.51 28.35
N LEU A 233 9.97 -9.88 27.12
CA LEU A 233 8.64 -9.70 26.50
C LEU A 233 7.56 -10.42 27.34
N PRO A 234 6.39 -9.81 27.63
CA PRO A 234 5.91 -8.49 27.21
C PRO A 234 6.20 -7.35 28.20
N SER A 235 6.98 -7.60 29.27
CA SER A 235 7.25 -6.62 30.34
C SER A 235 8.09 -5.43 29.85
N VAL A 236 9.00 -5.68 28.92
CA VAL A 236 9.79 -4.66 28.23
C VAL A 236 9.33 -4.63 26.77
N ARG A 237 8.73 -3.51 26.36
CA ARG A 237 8.33 -3.29 24.96
C ARG A 237 9.53 -2.90 24.12
N ASP A 238 9.48 -3.27 22.84
CA ASP A 238 10.47 -2.91 21.83
C ASP A 238 9.70 -2.49 20.58
N GLY A 239 9.49 -1.17 20.45
CA GLY A 239 8.49 -0.59 19.57
C GLY A 239 7.06 -1.04 19.91
N GLY A 240 6.22 -1.11 18.88
CA GLY A 240 4.81 -1.47 18.97
C GLY A 240 4.46 -2.67 18.08
N ILE A 241 3.40 -3.39 18.48
CA ILE A 241 2.73 -4.36 17.62
C ILE A 241 1.25 -3.98 17.61
N SER A 242 0.77 -3.43 16.51
CA SER A 242 -0.61 -2.92 16.40
C SER A 242 -1.36 -3.63 15.27
N LEU A 243 -2.53 -4.17 15.57
CA LEU A 243 -3.44 -4.68 14.55
C LEU A 243 -4.51 -3.64 14.26
N ILE A 244 -4.52 -3.09 13.05
CA ILE A 244 -5.51 -2.12 12.58
C ILE A 244 -6.52 -2.88 11.71
N THR A 245 -7.81 -2.76 12.04
CA THR A 245 -8.91 -3.38 11.30
C THR A 245 -9.63 -2.33 10.48
N TYR A 246 -9.66 -2.52 9.16
CA TYR A 246 -10.44 -1.73 8.23
C TYR A 246 -11.73 -2.49 7.90
N ALA A 247 -12.84 -2.09 8.50
CA ALA A 247 -14.15 -2.67 8.25
C ALA A 247 -15.08 -1.65 7.58
N PRO A 248 -15.68 -1.96 6.42
CA PRO A 248 -16.49 -0.98 5.69
C PRO A 248 -17.63 -0.39 6.51
N GLY A 249 -17.85 0.92 6.38
CA GLY A 249 -18.96 1.63 7.02
C GLY A 249 -18.71 2.09 8.47
N ARG A 250 -17.49 1.93 8.99
CA ARG A 250 -17.07 2.49 10.27
C ARG A 250 -15.58 2.87 10.27
N PRO A 251 -15.15 3.74 11.20
CA PRO A 251 -13.74 4.06 11.39
C PRO A 251 -12.87 2.82 11.61
N PRO A 252 -11.58 2.83 11.16
CA PRO A 252 -10.62 1.82 11.54
C PRO A 252 -10.49 1.68 13.05
N SER A 253 -10.23 0.46 13.53
CA SER A 253 -10.02 0.18 14.95
C SER A 253 -8.68 -0.49 15.18
N THR A 254 -7.95 -0.03 16.19
CA THR A 254 -6.60 -0.52 16.50
C THR A 254 -6.58 -1.31 17.81
N VAL A 255 -5.90 -2.45 17.80
CA VAL A 255 -5.61 -3.27 18.98
C VAL A 255 -4.10 -3.30 19.20
N ASP A 256 -3.66 -2.89 20.39
CA ASP A 256 -2.28 -3.08 20.84
C ASP A 256 -2.07 -4.55 21.26
N ILE A 257 -1.29 -5.28 20.47
CA ILE A 257 -1.07 -6.71 20.69
C ILE A 257 -0.28 -6.97 21.97
N TYR A 258 0.54 -6.03 22.47
CA TYR A 258 1.22 -6.20 23.76
C TYR A 258 0.24 -6.43 24.91
N GLU A 259 -0.92 -5.78 24.89
CA GLU A 259 -1.96 -5.94 25.92
C GLU A 259 -2.62 -7.33 25.87
N ALA A 260 -2.53 -8.02 24.73
CA ALA A 260 -3.00 -9.39 24.56
C ALA A 260 -1.93 -10.43 24.94
N LEU A 261 -0.66 -10.06 25.15
CA LEU A 261 0.38 -11.03 25.46
C LEU A 261 0.29 -11.57 26.90
N ARG A 262 0.55 -12.87 27.07
CA ARG A 262 0.58 -13.57 28.36
C ARG A 262 1.92 -14.29 28.53
N PRO A 263 2.65 -14.07 29.64
CA PRO A 263 3.89 -14.78 29.90
C PRO A 263 3.69 -16.29 29.91
N THR A 264 4.61 -17.05 29.31
CA THR A 264 4.64 -18.50 29.41
C THR A 264 5.80 -18.96 30.30
N PRO A 265 5.71 -20.12 30.98
CA PRO A 265 6.77 -20.57 31.90
C PRO A 265 8.11 -20.91 31.23
N SER A 266 8.07 -21.27 29.94
CA SER A 266 9.25 -21.70 29.17
C SER A 266 9.00 -21.49 27.68
N GLY A 267 9.07 -20.25 27.22
CA GLY A 267 8.87 -19.92 25.82
C GLY A 267 8.56 -18.44 25.58
N PRO A 268 8.32 -18.04 24.31
CA PRO A 268 7.77 -16.73 24.00
C PRO A 268 6.40 -16.56 24.68
N PRO A 269 5.96 -15.32 24.94
CA PRO A 269 4.60 -15.10 25.44
C PRO A 269 3.57 -15.57 24.42
N ALA A 270 2.43 -16.03 24.91
CA ALA A 270 1.30 -16.45 24.09
C ALA A 270 0.31 -15.30 23.91
N VAL A 271 -0.35 -15.24 22.75
CA VAL A 271 -1.40 -14.27 22.48
C VAL A 271 -2.71 -14.75 23.11
N ASP A 272 -3.31 -13.92 23.97
CA ASP A 272 -4.68 -14.09 24.45
C ASP A 272 -5.66 -13.66 23.36
N TRP A 273 -6.03 -14.61 22.50
CA TRP A 273 -6.97 -14.39 21.39
C TRP A 273 -8.36 -13.96 21.84
N THR A 274 -8.71 -14.01 23.14
CA THR A 274 -9.97 -13.44 23.64
C THR A 274 -9.92 -11.92 23.78
N ALA A 275 -8.72 -11.33 23.80
CA ALA A 275 -8.48 -9.90 23.84
C ALA A 275 -8.28 -9.27 22.45
N VAL A 276 -8.12 -10.08 21.40
CA VAL A 276 -7.96 -9.63 20.02
C VAL A 276 -9.24 -9.89 19.24
N ALA A 277 -10.00 -8.83 18.95
CA ALA A 277 -11.24 -8.95 18.20
C ALA A 277 -10.97 -9.13 16.70
N LEU A 278 -10.85 -10.39 16.27
CA LEU A 278 -10.84 -10.77 14.85
C LEU A 278 -12.28 -10.96 14.40
N GLU A 279 -12.89 -9.91 13.86
CA GLU A 279 -14.23 -9.99 13.29
C GLU A 279 -14.25 -10.90 12.07
N GLU A 280 -15.27 -11.74 11.94
CA GLU A 280 -15.50 -12.49 10.72
C GLU A 280 -16.29 -11.61 9.74
N PRO A 281 -15.67 -11.11 8.65
CA PRO A 281 -16.38 -10.35 7.65
C PRO A 281 -17.41 -11.23 6.93
N PRO A 282 -18.51 -10.64 6.42
CA PRO A 282 -19.45 -11.37 5.58
C PRO A 282 -18.74 -12.00 4.37
N PRO A 283 -19.20 -13.16 3.88
CA PRO A 283 -18.61 -13.80 2.70
C PRO A 283 -18.50 -12.84 1.52
N GLY A 284 -17.33 -12.78 0.89
CA GLY A 284 -17.05 -11.90 -0.25
C GLY A 284 -16.83 -10.42 0.11
N ARG A 285 -16.74 -10.06 1.40
CA ARG A 285 -16.39 -8.70 1.85
C ARG A 285 -14.92 -8.53 2.23
N CYS A 286 -14.17 -9.62 2.42
CA CYS A 286 -12.72 -9.54 2.59
C CYS A 286 -12.05 -8.86 1.38
N LEU A 287 -10.94 -8.18 1.66
CA LEU A 287 -9.99 -7.78 0.65
C LEU A 287 -9.33 -9.05 0.10
N PRO A 288 -9.54 -9.37 -1.18
CA PRO A 288 -8.97 -10.55 -1.80
C PRO A 288 -7.46 -10.42 -1.95
N THR A 289 -6.80 -11.57 -2.05
CA THR A 289 -5.42 -11.72 -2.51
C THR A 289 -5.23 -11.01 -3.85
N GLY A 290 -4.12 -10.30 -4.01
CA GLY A 290 -3.73 -9.61 -5.22
C GLY A 290 -4.09 -8.14 -5.28
N GLN A 291 -4.99 -7.65 -4.41
CA GLN A 291 -5.46 -6.28 -4.42
C GLN A 291 -4.60 -5.37 -3.53
N PRO A 292 -3.81 -4.45 -4.10
CA PRO A 292 -3.10 -3.44 -3.31
C PRO A 292 -4.08 -2.45 -2.69
N VAL A 293 -3.71 -1.90 -1.53
CA VAL A 293 -4.45 -0.83 -0.84
C VAL A 293 -3.52 0.31 -0.47
N ARG A 294 -4.04 1.53 -0.43
CA ARG A 294 -3.29 2.70 0.03
C ARG A 294 -3.78 3.13 1.40
N VAL A 295 -2.88 3.28 2.37
CA VAL A 295 -3.20 3.74 3.73
C VAL A 295 -2.11 4.68 4.18
N GLY A 296 -2.48 5.86 4.68
CA GLY A 296 -1.54 6.80 5.27
C GLY A 296 -0.43 7.25 4.32
N GLY A 297 -0.68 7.21 3.01
CA GLY A 297 0.29 7.56 1.97
C GLY A 297 1.17 6.42 1.45
N ARG A 298 1.08 5.23 2.04
CA ARG A 298 1.83 4.03 1.59
C ARG A 298 0.92 3.06 0.85
N VAL A 299 1.47 2.36 -0.14
CA VAL A 299 0.79 1.24 -0.81
C VAL A 299 1.19 -0.05 -0.10
N HIS A 300 0.20 -0.88 0.25
CA HIS A 300 0.41 -2.17 0.92
C HIS A 300 -0.06 -3.31 0.01
N PHE A 301 0.78 -4.33 -0.07
CA PHE A 301 0.62 -5.53 -0.90
C PHE A 301 0.36 -6.78 -0.06
N ASP A 302 0.08 -7.92 -0.67
CA ASP A 302 -0.15 -9.18 0.04
C ASP A 302 1.00 -9.56 1.00
N GLY A 303 0.66 -9.76 2.27
CA GLY A 303 1.61 -10.27 3.26
C GLY A 303 2.55 -9.19 3.80
N GLU A 304 3.76 -9.61 4.16
CA GLU A 304 4.81 -8.76 4.76
C GLU A 304 5.36 -7.77 3.74
N GLY A 305 5.37 -6.49 4.11
CA GLY A 305 6.14 -5.46 3.44
C GLY A 305 7.51 -5.26 4.09
N GLU A 306 8.42 -4.65 3.35
CA GLU A 306 9.76 -4.32 3.83
C GLU A 306 9.72 -3.36 5.03
N ARG A 307 10.76 -3.45 5.87
CA ARG A 307 10.95 -2.48 6.94
C ARG A 307 11.43 -1.14 6.37
N ALA A 308 10.78 -0.07 6.77
CA ALA A 308 11.19 1.30 6.47
C ALA A 308 11.31 2.11 7.75
N GLU A 309 12.14 3.15 7.74
CA GLU A 309 12.20 4.13 8.83
C GLU A 309 10.91 4.99 8.83
N GLU A 310 10.34 5.22 10.03
CA GLU A 310 9.20 6.11 10.30
C GLU A 310 9.45 7.00 11.53
#